data_AF-A0A6B0GPE6-F1
#
_entry.id   AF-A0A6B0GPE6-F1
#
_cell.length_a   1.000
_cell.length_b   1.000
_cell.length_c   1.000
_cell.angle_alpha   90.00
_cell.angle_beta   90.00
_cell.angle_gamma   90.00
#
_symmetry.space_group_name_H-M   'P 1'
#
loop_
_entity.id
_entity.type
_entity.pdbx_description
1 polymer ?
#
loop_
_entity_poly.entity_id
_entity_poly.type
_entity_poly.pdbx_seq_one_letter_code
_entity_poly.pdbx_strand_id
1 'polypeptide(L)'
;MGNRGDKLLEVEHDGDRYYCPSPGCDYDTESKMGLKVHYGRSKDHDGSIAGDLIECKQCGEKARATIQGGDEESKFCSRECHGLWKSEHRLGEDAHAWKGGKITLTCDWCGETHERFPSDKSRRFCSPKCHMEWRSEGLDMGGKANPAWGGREDIECESCGDVFQVPTGNTAGRRFCSQSCAGDWLSDRAGEAHPLRNRVELECAECGDTFEETPSRASTRVCCGYECASERRSRLYSGEGHPNWRGGKSIYDAVKKLLGPVPFPSARAETRASTGGECEWCDTTREENGRALDVHHIVPIMAGGNHAQENLMALCRSCHRTAELYTRELLHPVLVEGDTHSVRDKT
;
A
#
# COMPACT_ATOMS: atom_id res chain seq x y z
N MET A 1 17.32 3.54 -12.95
CA MET A 1 18.29 3.20 -11.88
C MET A 1 19.42 2.43 -12.52
N GLY A 2 20.64 2.99 -12.49
CA GLY A 2 21.77 2.58 -13.32
C GLY A 2 22.22 1.14 -13.09
N ASN A 3 22.52 0.45 -14.20
CA ASN A 3 23.28 -0.79 -14.22
C ASN A 3 24.51 -0.61 -13.32
N ARG A 4 24.66 -1.49 -12.31
CA ARG A 4 25.98 -1.69 -11.70
C ARG A 4 26.92 -1.94 -12.88
N GLY A 5 27.98 -1.14 -13.01
CA GLY A 5 28.81 -1.11 -14.23
C GLY A 5 29.27 -2.51 -14.62
N ASP A 6 28.53 -3.15 -15.52
CA ASP A 6 28.86 -4.45 -16.07
C ASP A 6 29.97 -4.21 -17.08
N LYS A 7 31.22 -4.35 -16.64
CA LYS A 7 32.36 -4.16 -17.52
C LYS A 7 32.30 -5.22 -18.64
N LEU A 8 32.39 -4.75 -19.88
CA LEU A 8 32.43 -5.57 -21.11
C LEU A 8 33.79 -6.28 -21.29
N LEU A 9 34.41 -6.72 -20.19
CA LEU A 9 35.69 -7.40 -20.22
C LEU A 9 35.47 -8.87 -20.57
N GLU A 10 36.16 -9.34 -21.61
CA GLU A 10 36.26 -10.76 -21.94
C GLU A 10 37.13 -11.47 -20.90
N VAL A 11 36.79 -12.72 -20.59
CA VAL A 11 37.51 -13.53 -19.60
C VAL A 11 38.48 -14.44 -20.35
N GLU A 12 39.76 -14.24 -20.13
CA GLU A 12 40.82 -15.11 -20.66
C GLU A 12 40.93 -16.40 -19.82
N HIS A 13 41.17 -17.53 -20.48
CA HIS A 13 41.35 -18.82 -19.81
C HIS A 13 42.26 -19.76 -20.63
N ASP A 14 43.09 -20.55 -19.94
CA ASP A 14 44.02 -21.52 -20.55
C ASP A 14 43.53 -22.96 -20.37
N GLY A 15 42.23 -23.18 -20.63
CA GLY A 15 41.56 -24.48 -20.42
C GLY A 15 41.27 -24.81 -18.95
N ASP A 16 42.32 -24.95 -18.13
CA ASP A 16 42.21 -25.41 -16.74
C ASP A 16 42.20 -24.27 -15.71
N ARG A 17 42.52 -23.03 -16.11
CA ARG A 17 42.54 -21.84 -15.24
C ARG A 17 41.93 -20.63 -15.90
N TYR A 18 41.25 -19.82 -15.10
CA TYR A 18 40.63 -18.56 -15.45
C TYR A 18 41.33 -17.41 -14.75
N TYR A 19 41.69 -16.36 -15.49
CA TYR A 19 42.44 -15.21 -14.96
C TYR A 19 41.52 -13.98 -14.82
N CYS A 20 41.77 -13.16 -13.79
CA CYS A 20 41.04 -11.91 -13.62
C CYS A 20 41.38 -10.94 -14.76
N PRO A 21 40.39 -10.44 -15.52
CA PRO A 21 40.64 -9.55 -16.65
C PRO A 21 40.92 -8.09 -16.24
N SER A 22 40.95 -7.78 -14.93
CA SER A 22 41.20 -6.42 -14.46
C SER A 22 42.70 -6.12 -14.45
N PRO A 23 43.16 -5.02 -15.08
CA PRO A 23 44.57 -4.62 -15.04
C PRO A 23 45.07 -4.47 -13.59
N GLY A 24 46.13 -5.20 -13.22
CA GLY A 24 46.73 -5.15 -11.88
C GLY A 24 46.11 -6.11 -10.85
N CYS A 25 45.22 -7.03 -11.24
CA CYS A 25 44.71 -8.08 -10.38
C CYS A 25 45.24 -9.46 -10.82
N ASP A 26 46.18 -10.02 -10.05
CA ASP A 26 46.83 -11.31 -10.37
C ASP A 26 46.05 -12.54 -9.87
N TYR A 27 44.75 -12.40 -9.65
CA TYR A 27 43.91 -13.49 -9.16
C TYR A 27 43.56 -14.47 -10.29
N ASP A 28 43.72 -15.76 -10.02
CA ASP A 28 43.30 -16.83 -10.91
C ASP A 28 42.52 -17.93 -10.15
N THR A 29 41.76 -18.74 -10.89
CA THR A 29 41.04 -19.89 -10.32
C THR A 29 40.74 -20.96 -11.36
N GLU A 30 40.60 -22.20 -10.94
CA GLU A 30 40.21 -23.33 -11.79
C GLU A 30 38.72 -23.31 -12.18
N SER A 31 37.90 -22.43 -11.56
CA SER A 31 36.45 -22.41 -11.79
C SER A 31 35.93 -21.07 -12.30
N LYS A 32 35.14 -21.09 -13.38
CA LYS A 32 34.44 -19.92 -13.93
C LYS A 32 33.56 -19.22 -12.89
N MET A 33 32.97 -19.99 -11.96
CA MET A 33 32.18 -19.44 -10.85
C MET A 33 33.07 -18.72 -9.82
N GLY A 34 34.21 -19.31 -9.46
CA GLY A 34 35.19 -18.70 -8.56
C GLY A 34 35.65 -17.33 -9.07
N LEU A 35 35.84 -17.20 -10.40
CA LEU A 35 36.27 -15.95 -11.01
C LEU A 35 35.18 -14.87 -10.90
N LYS A 36 33.92 -15.24 -11.17
CA LYS A 36 32.77 -14.34 -11.03
C LYS A 36 32.61 -13.84 -9.59
N VAL A 37 32.80 -14.73 -8.62
CA VAL A 37 32.70 -14.39 -7.19
C VAL A 37 33.83 -13.47 -6.77
N HIS A 38 35.07 -13.77 -7.17
CA HIS A 38 36.21 -12.89 -6.95
C HIS A 38 35.94 -11.50 -7.56
N TYR A 39 35.53 -11.46 -8.82
CA TYR A 39 35.34 -10.20 -9.53
C TYR A 39 34.28 -9.31 -8.87
N GLY A 40 33.16 -9.88 -8.46
CA GLY A 40 32.07 -9.12 -7.82
C GLY A 40 32.28 -8.78 -6.35
N ARG A 41 33.32 -9.31 -5.69
CA ARG A 41 33.58 -9.10 -4.25
C ARG A 41 34.92 -8.44 -3.93
N SER A 42 35.87 -8.44 -4.86
CA SER A 42 37.16 -7.78 -4.60
C SER A 42 37.00 -6.27 -4.51
N LYS A 43 37.88 -5.64 -3.75
CA LYS A 43 37.98 -4.17 -3.66
C LYS A 43 38.82 -3.58 -4.80
N ASP A 44 39.55 -4.43 -5.53
CA ASP A 44 40.51 -4.01 -6.56
C ASP A 44 39.82 -3.60 -7.87
N HIS A 45 38.55 -3.98 -8.05
CA HIS A 45 37.77 -3.61 -9.22
C HIS A 45 36.27 -3.57 -8.90
N ASP A 46 35.59 -2.60 -9.51
CA ASP A 46 34.14 -2.46 -9.44
C ASP A 46 33.44 -3.12 -10.65
N GLY A 47 32.27 -3.70 -10.40
CA GLY A 47 31.39 -4.25 -11.42
C GLY A 47 31.11 -5.76 -11.29
N SER A 48 30.48 -6.32 -12.31
CA SER A 48 30.18 -7.75 -12.40
C SER A 48 30.55 -8.29 -13.79
N ILE A 49 31.19 -9.45 -13.80
CA ILE A 49 31.41 -10.26 -15.02
C ILE A 49 30.45 -11.46 -15.10
N ALA A 50 29.40 -11.47 -14.27
CA ALA A 50 28.38 -12.51 -14.31
C ALA A 50 27.39 -12.25 -15.47
N GLY A 51 27.08 -13.30 -16.24
CA GLY A 51 26.17 -13.25 -17.39
C GLY A 51 26.90 -13.34 -18.74
N ASP A 52 26.16 -13.67 -19.79
CA ASP A 52 26.68 -13.76 -21.16
C ASP A 52 26.77 -12.35 -21.78
N LEU A 53 27.83 -12.08 -22.56
CA LEU A 53 27.90 -10.88 -23.39
C LEU A 53 26.97 -11.06 -24.59
N ILE A 54 26.03 -10.15 -24.74
CA ILE A 54 25.02 -10.16 -25.81
C ILE A 54 25.01 -8.82 -26.52
N GLU A 55 24.57 -8.82 -27.78
CA GLU A 55 24.12 -7.62 -28.46
C GLU A 55 22.60 -7.52 -28.28
N CYS A 56 22.13 -6.50 -27.56
CA CYS A 56 20.72 -6.41 -27.24
C CYS A 56 19.88 -6.13 -28.49
N LYS A 57 18.96 -7.03 -28.85
CA LYS A 57 18.11 -6.84 -30.05
C LYS A 57 17.20 -5.61 -30.01
N GLN A 58 16.88 -5.06 -28.82
CA GLN A 58 16.01 -3.88 -28.71
C GLN A 58 16.77 -2.56 -28.94
N CYS A 59 17.98 -2.41 -28.38
CA CYS A 59 18.75 -1.17 -28.46
C CYS A 59 20.04 -1.26 -29.27
N GLY A 60 20.46 -2.47 -29.68
CA GLY A 60 21.71 -2.74 -30.39
C GLY A 60 22.98 -2.69 -29.53
N GLU A 61 22.86 -2.33 -28.24
CA GLU A 61 24.04 -2.18 -27.38
C GLU A 61 24.59 -3.52 -26.90
N LYS A 62 25.93 -3.63 -26.91
CA LYS A 62 26.64 -4.74 -26.30
C LYS A 62 26.57 -4.60 -24.78
N ALA A 63 25.96 -5.58 -24.13
CA ALA A 63 25.75 -5.60 -22.69
C ALA A 63 25.80 -7.02 -22.14
N ARG A 64 25.89 -7.17 -20.81
CA ARG A 64 25.68 -8.48 -20.19
C ARG A 64 24.18 -8.75 -20.05
N ALA A 65 23.76 -9.97 -20.38
CA ALA A 65 22.37 -10.37 -20.26
C ALA A 65 21.90 -10.32 -18.81
N THR A 66 20.81 -9.60 -18.54
CA THR A 66 20.25 -9.48 -17.17
C THR A 66 19.63 -10.79 -16.66
N ILE A 67 19.18 -11.66 -17.56
CA ILE A 67 18.50 -12.92 -17.23
C ILE A 67 19.46 -14.08 -17.54
N GLN A 68 19.70 -14.93 -16.54
CA GLN A 68 20.50 -16.15 -16.71
C GLN A 68 19.59 -17.31 -17.13
N GLY A 69 19.84 -17.87 -18.31
CA GLY A 69 19.02 -18.92 -18.93
C GLY A 69 17.89 -18.38 -19.82
N GLY A 70 17.58 -19.11 -20.90
CA GLY A 70 16.66 -18.69 -21.97
C GLY A 70 17.28 -18.93 -23.35
N ASP A 71 16.46 -18.82 -24.41
CA ASP A 71 16.97 -18.76 -25.79
C ASP A 71 17.73 -17.44 -26.03
N GLU A 72 18.58 -17.40 -27.05
CA GLU A 72 19.31 -16.18 -27.45
C GLU A 72 18.34 -15.01 -27.78
N GLU A 73 17.08 -15.30 -28.06
CA GLU A 73 16.04 -14.30 -28.34
C GLU A 73 15.46 -13.63 -27.09
N SER A 74 15.56 -14.26 -25.92
CA SER A 74 15.03 -13.73 -24.66
C SER A 74 16.07 -12.99 -23.81
N LYS A 75 17.30 -12.79 -24.33
CA LYS A 75 18.39 -12.10 -23.62
C LYS A 75 18.41 -10.61 -23.98
N PHE A 76 18.38 -9.73 -22.97
CA PHE A 76 18.36 -8.26 -23.13
C PHE A 76 19.30 -7.56 -22.15
N CYS A 77 19.74 -6.34 -22.49
CA CYS A 77 20.65 -5.51 -21.69
C CYS A 77 20.00 -4.99 -20.39
N SER A 78 18.67 -4.90 -20.36
CA SER A 78 17.93 -4.39 -19.21
C SER A 78 16.51 -4.95 -19.15
N ARG A 79 15.90 -4.87 -17.97
CA ARG A 79 14.48 -5.21 -17.78
C ARG A 79 13.54 -4.28 -18.56
N GLU A 80 13.97 -3.04 -18.82
CA GLU A 80 13.23 -2.06 -19.62
C GLU A 80 13.23 -2.46 -21.10
N CYS A 81 14.40 -2.78 -21.67
CA CYS A 81 14.50 -3.26 -23.06
C CYS A 81 13.74 -4.58 -23.26
N HIS A 82 13.82 -5.51 -22.30
CA HIS A 82 12.99 -6.72 -22.31
C HIS A 82 11.48 -6.39 -22.23
N GLY A 83 11.10 -5.36 -21.48
CA GLY A 83 9.72 -4.89 -21.36
C GLY A 83 9.19 -4.33 -22.69
N LEU A 84 9.97 -3.44 -23.32
CA LEU A 84 9.66 -2.82 -24.61
C LEU A 84 9.54 -3.88 -25.72
N TRP A 85 10.50 -4.78 -25.81
CA TRP A 85 10.46 -5.87 -26.80
C TRP A 85 9.21 -6.74 -26.63
N LYS A 86 8.85 -7.10 -25.38
CA LYS A 86 7.62 -7.85 -25.09
C LYS A 86 6.35 -7.09 -25.47
N SER A 87 6.31 -5.77 -25.27
CA SER A 87 5.16 -4.96 -25.68
C SER A 87 5.04 -4.81 -27.19
N GLU A 88 6.13 -4.93 -27.94
CA GLU A 88 6.10 -4.85 -29.41
C GLU A 88 5.83 -6.21 -30.06
N HIS A 89 6.33 -7.31 -29.48
CA HIS A 89 6.36 -8.62 -30.14
C HIS A 89 5.46 -9.69 -29.51
N ARG A 90 4.86 -9.44 -28.34
CA ARG A 90 3.95 -10.42 -27.67
C ARG A 90 2.59 -9.80 -27.38
N LEU A 91 1.93 -9.29 -28.43
CA LEU A 91 0.56 -8.76 -28.37
C LEU A 91 -0.41 -9.64 -29.16
N GLY A 92 -1.66 -9.66 -28.73
CA GLY A 92 -2.73 -10.31 -29.49
C GLY A 92 -2.52 -11.82 -29.65
N GLU A 93 -2.66 -12.29 -30.88
CA GLU A 93 -2.61 -13.72 -31.25
C GLU A 93 -1.21 -14.33 -31.12
N ASP A 94 -0.18 -13.48 -31.16
CA ASP A 94 1.24 -13.87 -31.05
C ASP A 94 1.69 -14.05 -29.59
N ALA A 95 0.84 -13.73 -28.62
CA ALA A 95 1.14 -13.98 -27.22
C ALA A 95 0.97 -15.47 -26.89
N HIS A 96 2.01 -16.11 -26.33
CA HIS A 96 1.98 -17.50 -25.83
C HIS A 96 0.80 -17.85 -24.89
N ALA A 97 0.16 -16.86 -24.27
CA ALA A 97 -1.00 -17.03 -23.39
C ALA A 97 -2.35 -16.81 -24.10
N TRP A 98 -2.35 -16.43 -25.38
CA TRP A 98 -3.55 -16.22 -26.16
C TRP A 98 -4.19 -17.55 -26.53
N LYS A 99 -5.41 -17.78 -26.02
CA LYS A 99 -6.21 -18.99 -26.25
C LYS A 99 -7.53 -18.61 -26.93
N GLY A 100 -7.46 -17.92 -28.06
CA GLY A 100 -8.64 -17.62 -28.89
C GLY A 100 -9.52 -16.45 -28.41
N GLY A 101 -8.96 -15.48 -27.68
CA GLY A 101 -9.68 -14.26 -27.30
C GLY A 101 -10.78 -14.47 -26.25
N LYS A 102 -11.81 -13.62 -26.29
CA LYS A 102 -12.98 -13.73 -25.40
C LYS A 102 -14.01 -14.69 -25.97
N ILE A 103 -14.65 -15.47 -25.10
CA ILE A 103 -15.78 -16.34 -25.41
C ILE A 103 -17.10 -15.64 -25.08
N THR A 104 -18.13 -15.92 -25.86
CA THR A 104 -19.50 -15.44 -25.61
C THR A 104 -20.25 -16.48 -24.76
N LEU A 105 -20.77 -16.04 -23.62
CA LEU A 105 -21.57 -16.86 -22.70
C LEU A 105 -22.93 -16.20 -22.48
N THR A 106 -23.96 -17.02 -22.28
CA THR A 106 -25.30 -16.54 -21.92
C THR A 106 -25.41 -16.45 -20.39
N CYS A 107 -25.99 -15.36 -19.88
CA CYS A 107 -26.26 -15.21 -18.46
C CYS A 107 -27.45 -16.09 -18.04
N ASP A 108 -27.27 -16.95 -17.02
CA ASP A 108 -28.31 -17.84 -16.52
C ASP A 108 -29.50 -17.10 -15.86
N TRP A 109 -29.34 -15.82 -15.54
CA TRP A 109 -30.37 -15.00 -14.90
C TRP A 109 -31.12 -14.09 -15.88
N CYS A 110 -30.41 -13.19 -16.56
CA CYS A 110 -31.05 -12.23 -17.47
C CYS A 110 -31.17 -12.73 -18.92
N GLY A 111 -30.56 -13.86 -19.27
CA GLY A 111 -30.55 -14.40 -20.64
C GLY A 111 -29.67 -13.64 -21.64
N GLU A 112 -29.04 -12.55 -21.24
CA GLU A 112 -28.20 -11.73 -22.11
C GLU A 112 -26.83 -12.39 -22.38
N THR A 113 -26.36 -12.28 -23.62
CA THR A 113 -25.03 -12.75 -24.01
C THR A 113 -23.95 -11.75 -23.59
N HIS A 114 -22.83 -12.24 -23.08
CA HIS A 114 -21.73 -11.42 -22.60
C HIS A 114 -20.38 -12.07 -22.87
N GLU A 115 -19.34 -11.26 -23.04
CA GLU A 115 -17.99 -11.73 -23.35
C GLU A 115 -17.15 -11.93 -22.09
N ARG A 116 -16.43 -13.06 -22.02
CA ARG A 116 -15.52 -13.40 -20.91
C ARG A 116 -14.24 -14.04 -21.44
N PHE A 117 -13.19 -14.04 -20.63
CA PHE A 117 -12.01 -14.84 -20.93
C PHE A 117 -12.31 -16.34 -20.72
N PRO A 118 -11.69 -17.26 -21.49
CA PRO A 118 -11.86 -18.71 -21.31
C PRO A 118 -11.56 -19.23 -19.89
N SER A 119 -10.71 -18.53 -19.13
CA SER A 119 -10.44 -18.81 -17.72
C SER A 119 -11.65 -18.62 -16.81
N ASP A 120 -12.59 -17.76 -17.19
CA ASP A 120 -13.79 -17.42 -16.44
C ASP A 120 -15.05 -18.16 -16.95
N LYS A 121 -14.89 -19.22 -17.76
CA LYS A 121 -16.02 -19.96 -18.35
C LYS A 121 -17.01 -20.58 -17.34
N SER A 122 -16.62 -20.72 -16.08
CA SER A 122 -17.48 -21.22 -15.00
C SER A 122 -18.40 -20.16 -14.40
N ARG A 123 -18.21 -18.87 -14.74
CA ARG A 123 -19.06 -17.78 -14.26
C ARG A 123 -20.37 -17.75 -15.06
N ARG A 124 -21.46 -18.09 -14.39
CA ARG A 124 -22.81 -18.22 -14.94
C ARG A 124 -23.55 -16.89 -15.19
N PHE A 125 -23.00 -15.77 -14.71
CA PHE A 125 -23.72 -14.49 -14.67
C PHE A 125 -22.93 -13.36 -15.35
N CYS A 126 -23.64 -12.49 -16.07
CA CYS A 126 -23.04 -11.34 -16.75
C CYS A 126 -22.46 -10.31 -15.77
N SER A 127 -23.06 -10.13 -14.59
CA SER A 127 -22.67 -9.13 -13.61
C SER A 127 -22.84 -9.60 -12.16
N PRO A 128 -22.15 -8.97 -11.18
CA PRO A 128 -22.39 -9.21 -9.76
C PRO A 128 -23.85 -8.98 -9.35
N LYS A 129 -24.54 -8.05 -10.04
CA LYS A 129 -25.97 -7.76 -9.82
C LYS A 129 -26.84 -8.97 -10.17
N CYS A 130 -26.68 -9.55 -11.37
CA CYS A 130 -27.44 -10.74 -11.75
C CYS A 130 -27.12 -11.96 -10.87
N HIS A 131 -25.86 -12.10 -10.42
CA HIS A 131 -25.49 -13.13 -9.44
C HIS A 131 -26.19 -12.91 -8.09
N MET A 132 -26.30 -11.66 -7.63
CA MET A 132 -26.99 -11.31 -6.39
C MET A 132 -28.50 -11.52 -6.47
N GLU A 133 -29.14 -11.13 -7.58
CA GLU A 133 -30.57 -11.32 -7.82
C GLU A 133 -30.93 -12.81 -7.88
N TRP A 134 -30.19 -13.61 -8.66
CA TRP A 134 -30.34 -15.07 -8.68
C TRP A 134 -30.15 -15.68 -7.29
N ARG A 135 -29.19 -15.19 -6.50
CA ARG A 135 -28.94 -15.68 -5.14
C ARG A 135 -30.05 -15.27 -4.17
N SER A 136 -30.67 -14.11 -4.35
CA SER A 136 -31.70 -13.59 -3.45
C SER A 136 -33.06 -14.22 -3.72
N GLU A 137 -33.40 -14.47 -4.98
CA GLU A 137 -34.70 -15.05 -5.37
C GLU A 137 -34.65 -16.58 -5.47
N GLY A 138 -33.51 -17.14 -5.91
CA GLY A 138 -33.37 -18.57 -6.17
C GLY A 138 -32.91 -19.42 -4.98
N LEU A 139 -32.39 -18.81 -3.93
CA LEU A 139 -31.95 -19.52 -2.72
C LEU A 139 -32.61 -18.92 -1.50
N ASP A 140 -33.45 -19.72 -0.83
CA ASP A 140 -33.97 -19.42 0.50
C ASP A 140 -32.82 -19.49 1.51
N MET A 141 -32.03 -18.41 1.61
CA MET A 141 -30.77 -18.34 2.36
C MET A 141 -30.92 -18.72 3.85
N GLY A 142 -32.12 -18.60 4.42
CA GLY A 142 -32.40 -18.89 5.83
C GLY A 142 -33.28 -20.11 6.09
N GLY A 143 -34.02 -20.59 5.09
CA GLY A 143 -34.95 -21.70 5.27
C GLY A 143 -34.49 -23.02 4.67
N LYS A 144 -35.41 -23.99 4.72
CA LYS A 144 -35.12 -25.42 4.56
C LYS A 144 -34.63 -25.81 3.17
N ALA A 145 -34.82 -24.95 2.17
CA ALA A 145 -34.42 -25.19 0.79
C ALA A 145 -32.95 -24.84 0.50
N ASN A 146 -32.23 -24.19 1.44
CA ASN A 146 -30.79 -23.98 1.29
C ASN A 146 -30.04 -25.33 1.36
N PRO A 147 -29.21 -25.69 0.37
CA PRO A 147 -28.41 -26.93 0.41
C PRO A 147 -27.45 -27.02 1.62
N ALA A 148 -27.08 -25.88 2.20
CA ALA A 148 -26.28 -25.81 3.43
C ALA A 148 -27.13 -25.83 4.72
N TRP A 149 -28.46 -26.01 4.62
CA TRP A 149 -29.36 -26.06 5.76
C TRP A 149 -29.25 -27.41 6.48
N GLY A 150 -28.62 -27.42 7.65
CA GLY A 150 -28.35 -28.63 8.43
C GLY A 150 -29.47 -29.07 9.38
N GLY A 151 -30.62 -28.38 9.43
CA GLY A 151 -31.64 -28.63 10.47
C GLY A 151 -31.52 -27.70 11.68
N ARG A 152 -32.59 -27.63 12.47
CA ARG A 152 -32.60 -27.00 13.79
C ARG A 152 -33.16 -27.98 14.81
N GLU A 153 -32.56 -28.00 15.99
CA GLU A 153 -33.00 -28.78 17.13
C GLU A 153 -33.40 -27.83 18.27
N ASP A 154 -34.43 -28.23 19.00
CA ASP A 154 -34.93 -27.54 20.18
C ASP A 154 -34.09 -27.99 21.38
N ILE A 155 -33.44 -27.05 22.05
CA ILE A 155 -32.69 -27.30 23.28
C ILE A 155 -33.22 -26.40 24.40
N GLU A 156 -33.17 -26.90 25.63
CA GLU A 156 -33.60 -26.15 26.81
C GLU A 156 -32.46 -25.29 27.36
N CYS A 157 -32.74 -24.03 27.67
CA CYS A 157 -31.77 -23.12 28.28
C CYS A 157 -31.55 -23.49 29.76
N GLU A 158 -30.31 -23.82 30.13
CA GLU A 158 -29.99 -24.18 31.52
C GLU A 158 -30.13 -23.03 32.54
N SER A 159 -30.26 -21.79 32.08
CA SER A 159 -30.41 -20.61 32.95
C SER A 159 -31.86 -20.20 33.19
N CYS A 160 -32.70 -20.21 32.15
CA CYS A 160 -34.09 -19.74 32.23
C CYS A 160 -35.14 -20.83 32.01
N GLY A 161 -34.76 -22.02 31.54
CA GLY A 161 -35.67 -23.12 31.21
C GLY A 161 -36.41 -22.98 29.87
N ASP A 162 -36.22 -21.88 29.14
CA ASP A 162 -36.88 -21.69 27.85
C ASP A 162 -36.26 -22.59 26.78
N VAL A 163 -37.13 -23.17 25.94
CA VAL A 163 -36.72 -23.97 24.78
C VAL A 163 -36.40 -23.05 23.60
N PHE A 164 -35.24 -23.23 22.98
CA PHE A 164 -34.78 -22.42 21.85
C PHE A 164 -34.11 -23.25 20.76
N GLN A 165 -34.14 -22.72 19.54
CA GLN A 165 -33.65 -23.44 18.35
C GLN A 165 -32.20 -23.15 18.03
N VAL A 166 -31.43 -24.22 17.84
CA VAL A 166 -30.03 -24.17 17.42
C VAL A 166 -29.79 -24.99 16.16
N PRO A 167 -28.85 -24.60 15.30
CA PRO A 167 -28.40 -25.48 14.22
C PRO A 167 -27.91 -26.81 14.79
N THR A 168 -28.27 -27.92 14.15
CA THR A 168 -27.90 -29.30 14.54
C THR A 168 -26.39 -29.45 14.79
N GLY A 169 -25.55 -28.85 13.96
CA GLY A 169 -24.09 -28.87 14.12
C GLY A 169 -23.54 -28.13 15.35
N ASN A 170 -24.38 -27.36 16.05
CA ASN A 170 -24.00 -26.52 17.20
C ASN A 170 -24.62 -26.98 18.53
N THR A 171 -25.36 -28.08 18.56
CA THR A 171 -26.07 -28.56 19.76
C THR A 171 -25.12 -28.94 20.89
N ALA A 172 -24.01 -29.63 20.58
CA ALA A 172 -23.05 -30.13 21.57
C ALA A 172 -22.40 -29.04 22.45
N GLY A 173 -22.39 -27.78 22.03
CA GLY A 173 -21.78 -26.66 22.76
C GLY A 173 -22.76 -25.58 23.22
N ARG A 174 -24.05 -25.69 22.89
CA ARG A 174 -25.03 -24.63 23.18
C ARG A 174 -25.86 -25.00 24.39
N ARG A 175 -25.79 -24.16 25.42
CA ARG A 175 -26.44 -24.38 26.74
C ARG A 175 -27.40 -23.27 27.14
N PHE A 176 -27.28 -22.11 26.49
CA PHE A 176 -28.00 -20.88 26.84
C PHE A 176 -28.61 -20.25 25.60
N CYS A 177 -29.82 -19.71 25.75
CA CYS A 177 -30.55 -19.04 24.67
C CYS A 177 -29.88 -17.72 24.26
N SER A 178 -29.13 -17.09 25.17
CA SER A 178 -28.50 -15.79 24.98
C SER A 178 -27.20 -15.63 25.77
N GLN A 179 -26.43 -14.59 25.44
CA GLN A 179 -25.25 -14.21 26.20
C GLN A 179 -25.61 -13.74 27.62
N SER A 180 -26.82 -13.19 27.83
CA SER A 180 -27.28 -12.76 29.16
C SER A 180 -27.52 -13.97 30.07
N CYS A 181 -28.27 -14.98 29.59
CA CYS A 181 -28.48 -16.22 30.34
C CYS A 181 -27.18 -16.96 30.64
N ALA A 182 -26.21 -16.93 29.71
CA ALA A 182 -24.87 -17.44 30.01
C ALA A 182 -24.20 -16.65 31.14
N GLY A 183 -24.32 -15.32 31.13
CA GLY A 183 -23.78 -14.44 32.17
C GLY A 183 -24.42 -14.64 33.54
N ASP A 184 -25.74 -14.77 33.59
CA ASP A 184 -26.51 -15.01 34.82
C ASP A 184 -26.11 -16.35 35.44
N TRP A 185 -26.12 -17.42 34.63
CA TRP A 185 -25.67 -18.74 35.07
C TRP A 185 -24.23 -18.76 35.56
N LEU A 186 -23.32 -18.01 34.91
CA LEU A 186 -21.93 -17.87 35.38
C LEU A 186 -21.87 -17.09 36.70
N SER A 187 -22.67 -16.03 36.86
CA SER A 187 -22.68 -15.18 38.06
C SER A 187 -23.18 -15.93 39.28
N ASP A 188 -24.24 -16.74 39.14
CA ASP A 188 -24.83 -17.52 40.23
C ASP A 188 -23.87 -18.60 40.76
N ARG A 189 -23.09 -19.23 39.87
CA ARG A 189 -22.12 -20.28 40.26
C ARG A 189 -20.77 -19.74 40.72
N ALA A 190 -20.38 -18.56 40.25
CA ALA A 190 -19.12 -17.95 40.60
C ALA A 190 -19.08 -17.57 42.10
N GLY A 191 -20.22 -17.17 42.69
CA GLY A 191 -20.29 -16.70 44.07
C GLY A 191 -19.47 -15.42 44.30
N GLU A 192 -19.51 -14.88 45.51
CA GLU A 192 -18.79 -13.65 45.85
C GLU A 192 -17.26 -13.84 45.87
N ALA A 193 -16.79 -15.05 46.15
CA ALA A 193 -15.37 -15.40 46.24
C ALA A 193 -14.69 -15.75 44.90
N HIS A 194 -15.35 -15.50 43.76
CA HIS A 194 -14.77 -15.83 42.46
C HIS A 194 -13.56 -14.94 42.11
N PRO A 195 -12.43 -15.49 41.62
CA PRO A 195 -11.26 -14.70 41.24
C PRO A 195 -11.53 -13.59 40.20
N LEU A 196 -12.57 -13.73 39.36
CA LEU A 196 -12.99 -12.69 38.40
C LEU A 196 -13.65 -11.46 39.05
N ARG A 197 -14.11 -11.57 40.31
CA ARG A 197 -14.68 -10.45 41.08
C ARG A 197 -13.62 -9.66 41.84
N ASN A 198 -12.38 -10.15 41.92
CA ASN A 198 -11.28 -9.39 42.51
C ASN A 198 -11.07 -8.07 41.75
N ARG A 199 -10.89 -6.99 42.51
CA ARG A 199 -10.54 -5.66 42.00
C ARG A 199 -9.25 -5.19 42.66
N VAL A 200 -8.49 -4.40 41.92
CA VAL A 200 -7.30 -3.69 42.40
C VAL A 200 -7.47 -2.21 42.11
N GLU A 201 -7.01 -1.38 43.04
CA GLU A 201 -7.02 0.07 42.89
C GLU A 201 -5.79 0.53 42.10
N LEU A 202 -6.02 1.40 41.12
CA LEU A 202 -5.00 1.99 40.24
C LEU A 202 -5.18 3.50 40.20
N GLU A 203 -4.09 4.22 39.95
CA GLU A 203 -4.10 5.67 39.75
C GLU A 203 -4.11 6.01 38.26
N CYS A 204 -4.99 6.92 37.83
CA CYS A 204 -5.06 7.34 36.44
C CYS A 204 -3.90 8.27 36.06
N ALA A 205 -3.08 7.88 35.09
CA ALA A 205 -1.91 8.66 34.66
C ALA A 205 -2.21 10.00 33.94
N GLU A 206 -3.48 10.41 33.82
CA GLU A 206 -3.87 11.69 33.19
C GLU A 206 -4.60 12.62 34.17
N CYS A 207 -5.62 12.13 34.89
CA CYS A 207 -6.35 12.95 35.87
C CYS A 207 -5.88 12.77 37.32
N GLY A 208 -5.11 11.71 37.64
CA GLY A 208 -4.68 11.39 39.00
C GLY A 208 -5.74 10.68 39.87
N ASP A 209 -6.96 10.49 39.38
CA ASP A 209 -8.01 9.84 40.15
C ASP A 209 -7.75 8.33 40.30
N THR A 210 -8.11 7.79 41.46
CA THR A 210 -8.09 6.35 41.74
C THR A 210 -9.28 5.65 41.11
N PHE A 211 -9.05 4.49 40.49
CA PHE A 211 -10.11 3.67 39.88
C PHE A 211 -9.83 2.17 40.07
N GLU A 212 -10.88 1.35 39.98
CA GLU A 212 -10.78 -0.09 40.15
C GLU A 212 -10.67 -0.84 38.81
N GLU A 213 -9.84 -1.87 38.76
CA GLU A 213 -9.76 -2.80 37.62
C GLU A 213 -9.52 -4.24 38.06
N THR A 214 -9.72 -5.16 37.13
CA THR A 214 -9.37 -6.57 37.27
C THR A 214 -7.85 -6.77 37.30
N PRO A 215 -7.33 -7.70 38.15
CA PRO A 215 -5.89 -7.96 38.25
C PRO A 215 -5.20 -8.26 36.91
N SER A 216 -5.88 -8.93 35.99
CA SER A 216 -5.35 -9.27 34.66
C SER A 216 -5.15 -8.05 33.75
N ARG A 217 -5.91 -6.97 33.98
CA ARG A 217 -5.80 -5.73 33.20
C ARG A 217 -4.96 -4.67 33.90
N ALA A 218 -4.66 -4.84 35.18
CA ALA A 218 -3.92 -3.88 36.00
C ALA A 218 -2.56 -3.47 35.43
N SER A 219 -1.84 -4.40 34.80
CA SER A 219 -0.55 -4.12 34.17
C SER A 219 -0.63 -3.34 32.85
N THR A 220 -1.83 -3.27 32.24
CA THR A 220 -2.04 -2.65 30.91
C THR A 220 -2.93 -1.42 30.96
N ARG A 221 -3.80 -1.30 31.97
CA ARG A 221 -4.71 -0.17 32.11
C ARG A 221 -3.98 1.02 32.72
N VAL A 222 -3.93 2.13 31.97
CA VAL A 222 -3.19 3.33 32.38
C VAL A 222 -4.09 4.52 32.75
N CYS A 223 -5.34 4.54 32.28
CA CYS A 223 -6.27 5.63 32.54
C CYS A 223 -7.57 5.08 33.14
N CYS A 224 -8.32 5.89 33.89
CA CYS A 224 -9.58 5.48 34.50
C CYS A 224 -10.68 5.21 33.46
N GLY A 225 -10.85 6.11 32.50
CA GLY A 225 -11.96 6.08 31.53
C GLY A 225 -11.54 6.07 30.07
N TYR A 226 -12.53 6.16 29.18
CA TYR A 226 -12.32 6.37 27.75
C TYR A 226 -11.81 7.79 27.46
N GLU A 227 -12.33 8.80 28.17
CA GLU A 227 -11.99 10.20 27.96
C GLU A 227 -10.51 10.48 28.22
N CYS A 228 -10.00 10.15 29.42
CA CYS A 228 -8.57 10.28 29.73
C CYS A 228 -7.69 9.42 28.80
N ALA A 229 -8.16 8.23 28.40
CA ALA A 229 -7.41 7.40 27.45
C ALA A 229 -7.36 8.02 26.04
N SER A 230 -8.42 8.70 25.62
CA SER A 230 -8.52 9.42 24.36
C SER A 230 -7.62 10.64 24.36
N GLU A 231 -7.65 11.44 25.42
CA GLU A 231 -6.79 12.60 25.61
C GLU A 231 -5.30 12.22 25.58
N ARG A 232 -4.92 11.22 26.38
CA ARG A 232 -3.57 10.63 26.37
C ARG A 232 -3.14 10.20 24.97
N ARG A 233 -4.03 9.52 24.24
CA ARG A 233 -3.73 9.02 22.89
C ARG A 233 -3.58 10.16 21.91
N SER A 234 -4.44 11.18 21.98
CA SER A 234 -4.34 12.37 21.15
C SER A 234 -2.98 13.05 21.32
N ARG A 235 -2.50 13.19 22.56
CA ARG A 235 -1.19 13.79 22.85
C ARG A 235 -0.01 12.91 22.41
N LEU A 236 -0.02 11.63 22.77
CA LEU A 236 1.14 10.74 22.58
C LEU A 236 1.18 10.05 21.21
N TYR A 237 0.08 9.99 20.47
CA TYR A 237 0.00 9.28 19.18
C TYR A 237 -0.45 10.23 18.08
N SER A 238 0.09 11.45 18.08
CA SER A 238 -0.10 12.42 17.00
C SER A 238 1.22 13.08 16.61
N GLY A 239 1.31 13.50 15.34
CA GLY A 239 2.47 14.20 14.81
C GLY A 239 3.79 13.47 15.07
N GLU A 240 4.78 14.22 15.53
CA GLU A 240 6.12 13.73 15.87
C GLU A 240 6.14 12.85 17.13
N GLY A 241 5.12 12.98 17.99
CA GLY A 241 4.99 12.16 19.19
C GLY A 241 4.61 10.71 18.90
N HIS A 242 4.10 10.41 17.70
CA HIS A 242 3.65 9.06 17.36
C HIS A 242 4.85 8.08 17.28
N PRO A 243 4.83 6.91 17.97
CA PRO A 243 5.97 5.97 17.98
C PRO A 243 6.38 5.44 16.59
N ASN A 244 5.44 5.39 15.65
CA ASN A 244 5.72 5.04 14.24
C ASN A 244 5.99 6.27 13.35
N TRP A 245 6.22 7.47 13.90
CA TRP A 245 6.50 8.65 13.11
C TRP A 245 7.88 8.52 12.44
N ARG A 246 7.90 8.66 11.11
CA ARG A 246 9.10 8.55 10.28
C ARG A 246 9.32 9.81 9.45
N GLY A 247 9.29 10.99 10.09
CA GLY A 247 9.59 12.26 9.43
C GLY A 247 8.44 12.90 8.64
N GLY A 248 7.19 12.46 8.83
CA GLY A 248 6.02 13.00 8.14
C GLY A 248 5.76 12.40 6.74
N LYS A 249 4.94 13.07 5.92
CA LYS A 249 4.51 12.55 4.61
C LYS A 249 5.56 12.75 3.50
N SER A 250 6.27 13.87 3.53
CA SER A 250 7.37 14.23 2.62
C SER A 250 8.07 15.51 3.10
N ILE A 251 9.26 15.81 2.58
CA ILE A 251 9.95 17.08 2.86
C ILE A 251 9.08 18.27 2.45
N TYR A 252 8.38 18.17 1.32
CA TYR A 252 7.44 19.19 0.86
C TYR A 252 6.37 19.49 1.93
N ASP A 253 5.78 18.47 2.57
CA ASP A 253 4.75 18.65 3.59
C ASP A 253 5.30 19.29 4.88
N ALA A 254 6.52 18.93 5.26
CA ALA A 254 7.19 19.53 6.42
C ALA A 254 7.52 21.01 6.18
N VAL A 255 8.16 21.31 5.05
CA VAL A 255 8.59 22.67 4.69
C VAL A 255 7.39 23.59 4.48
N LYS A 256 6.32 23.11 3.84
CA LYS A 256 5.07 23.86 3.66
C LYS A 256 4.41 24.29 4.98
N LYS A 257 4.69 23.64 6.10
CA LYS A 257 4.14 24.07 7.40
C LYS A 257 4.94 25.20 8.04
N LEU A 258 6.18 25.42 7.59
CA LEU A 258 7.16 26.31 8.23
C LEU A 258 7.42 27.60 7.43
N LEU A 259 7.05 27.66 6.15
CA LEU A 259 7.42 28.76 5.24
C LEU A 259 6.41 29.91 5.18
N GLY A 260 6.29 30.67 6.26
CA GLY A 260 5.57 31.96 6.25
C GLY A 260 5.16 32.44 7.65
N PRO A 261 4.75 33.71 7.79
CA PRO A 261 4.26 34.26 9.05
C PRO A 261 2.90 33.65 9.45
N VAL A 262 2.17 33.10 8.48
CA VAL A 262 0.87 32.46 8.67
C VAL A 262 0.83 31.09 8.01
N PRO A 263 0.05 30.13 8.54
CA PRO A 263 -0.16 28.85 7.89
C PRO A 263 -0.73 28.99 6.48
N PHE A 264 -0.35 28.10 5.56
CA PHE A 264 -0.81 28.12 4.17
C PHE A 264 -2.34 28.20 3.99
N PRO A 265 -3.19 27.54 4.79
CA PRO A 265 -4.65 27.71 4.68
C PRO A 265 -5.12 29.15 4.85
N SER A 266 -4.50 29.91 5.77
CA SER A 266 -4.80 31.32 6.01
C SER A 266 -4.34 32.18 4.84
N ALA A 267 -3.08 32.01 4.40
CA ALA A 267 -2.53 32.72 3.24
C ALA A 267 -3.39 32.50 1.98
N ARG A 268 -3.80 31.24 1.73
CA ARG A 268 -4.67 30.86 0.61
C ARG A 268 -6.04 31.53 0.66
N ALA A 269 -6.63 31.64 1.85
CA ALA A 269 -7.93 32.29 2.02
C ALA A 269 -7.83 33.79 1.74
N GLU A 270 -6.77 34.42 2.23
CA GLU A 270 -6.46 35.83 2.00
C GLU A 270 -6.21 36.12 0.51
N THR A 271 -5.37 35.34 -0.19
CA THR A 271 -5.11 35.54 -1.63
C THR A 271 -6.40 35.46 -2.45
N ARG A 272 -7.30 34.53 -2.13
CA ARG A 272 -8.60 34.43 -2.83
C ARG A 272 -9.52 35.60 -2.55
N ALA A 273 -9.47 36.14 -1.33
CA ALA A 273 -10.28 37.28 -0.94
C ALA A 273 -9.77 38.55 -1.60
N SER A 274 -8.45 38.73 -1.72
CA SER A 274 -7.84 39.91 -2.34
C SER A 274 -8.14 40.01 -3.84
N THR A 275 -8.37 38.88 -4.52
CA THR A 275 -8.72 38.86 -5.96
C THR A 275 -10.22 38.88 -6.21
N GLY A 276 -11.05 39.09 -5.19
CA GLY A 276 -12.51 39.05 -5.34
C GLY A 276 -13.06 37.67 -5.73
N GLY A 277 -12.25 36.61 -5.68
CA GLY A 277 -12.61 35.29 -6.17
C GLY A 277 -12.48 35.12 -7.69
N GLU A 278 -11.76 36.02 -8.37
CA GLU A 278 -11.48 35.99 -9.80
C GLU A 278 -10.04 35.51 -10.07
N CYS A 279 -9.85 34.84 -11.21
CA CYS A 279 -8.55 34.35 -11.66
C CYS A 279 -7.67 35.52 -12.09
N GLU A 280 -6.49 35.68 -11.51
CA GLU A 280 -5.60 36.82 -11.80
C GLU A 280 -5.00 36.84 -13.22
N TRP A 281 -5.22 35.78 -14.01
CA TRP A 281 -4.72 35.71 -15.40
C TRP A 281 -5.83 35.84 -16.44
N CYS A 282 -7.02 35.29 -16.19
CA CYS A 282 -8.08 35.24 -17.20
C CYS A 282 -9.45 35.69 -16.68
N ASP A 283 -9.49 36.28 -15.48
CA ASP A 283 -10.66 36.86 -14.81
C ASP A 283 -11.81 35.86 -14.54
N THR A 284 -11.61 34.57 -14.83
CA THR A 284 -12.62 33.52 -14.59
C THR A 284 -12.99 33.44 -13.11
N THR A 285 -14.29 33.48 -12.84
CA THR A 285 -14.87 33.41 -11.50
C THR A 285 -14.87 31.98 -10.93
N ARG A 286 -15.14 31.86 -9.62
CA ARG A 286 -15.34 30.56 -8.96
C ARG A 286 -16.46 29.74 -9.61
N GLU A 287 -17.56 30.40 -9.96
CA GLU A 287 -18.75 29.80 -10.56
C GLU A 287 -18.42 29.20 -11.93
N GLU A 288 -17.74 29.96 -12.78
CA GLU A 288 -17.31 29.51 -14.11
C GLU A 288 -16.24 28.40 -14.05
N ASN A 289 -15.34 28.46 -13.06
CA ASN A 289 -14.35 27.42 -12.81
C ASN A 289 -14.95 26.14 -12.19
N GLY A 290 -16.20 26.18 -11.72
CA GLY A 290 -16.91 25.08 -11.07
C GLY A 290 -16.33 24.65 -9.70
N ARG A 291 -15.30 25.36 -9.21
CA ARG A 291 -14.66 25.14 -7.91
C ARG A 291 -13.90 26.38 -7.46
N ALA A 292 -13.57 26.43 -6.17
CA ALA A 292 -12.70 27.48 -5.64
C ALA A 292 -11.35 27.53 -6.38
N LEU A 293 -10.90 28.73 -6.75
CA LEU A 293 -9.63 28.95 -7.45
C LEU A 293 -8.45 28.32 -6.69
N ASP A 294 -7.51 27.74 -7.42
CA ASP A 294 -6.27 27.25 -6.84
C ASP A 294 -5.35 28.43 -6.51
N VAL A 295 -4.50 28.27 -5.50
CA VAL A 295 -3.50 29.30 -5.18
C VAL A 295 -2.14 28.71 -5.54
N HIS A 296 -1.53 29.30 -6.56
CA HIS A 296 -0.24 28.93 -7.09
C HIS A 296 0.87 29.63 -6.32
N HIS A 297 2.00 28.95 -6.11
CA HIS A 297 3.23 29.59 -5.68
C HIS A 297 4.04 30.01 -6.90
N ILE A 298 4.29 31.31 -7.08
CA ILE A 298 5.06 31.85 -8.22
C ILE A 298 6.47 31.23 -8.24
N VAL A 299 7.16 31.28 -7.11
CA VAL A 299 8.33 30.46 -6.81
C VAL A 299 7.85 29.24 -6.01
N PRO A 300 7.99 28.00 -6.50
CA PRO A 300 7.56 26.80 -5.79
C PRO A 300 8.32 26.62 -4.47
N ILE A 301 7.66 25.98 -3.50
CA ILE A 301 8.25 25.60 -2.21
C ILE A 301 9.57 24.84 -2.40
N MET A 302 9.60 23.89 -3.34
CA MET A 302 10.80 23.08 -3.59
C MET A 302 11.95 23.87 -4.19
N ALA A 303 11.69 25.04 -4.78
CA ALA A 303 12.68 25.98 -5.30
C ALA A 303 12.97 27.15 -4.33
N GLY A 304 12.49 27.07 -3.08
CA GLY A 304 12.74 28.06 -2.02
C GLY A 304 11.65 29.13 -1.84
N GLY A 305 10.50 29.01 -2.51
CA GLY A 305 9.40 29.96 -2.34
C GLY A 305 8.61 29.77 -1.05
N ASN A 306 7.95 30.84 -0.59
CA ASN A 306 7.24 30.90 0.70
C ASN A 306 5.73 31.18 0.52
N HIS A 307 5.02 31.41 1.63
CA HIS A 307 3.58 31.75 1.64
C HIS A 307 3.30 33.26 1.74
N ALA A 308 4.28 34.12 1.47
CA ALA A 308 4.03 35.56 1.41
C ALA A 308 3.09 35.87 0.25
N GLN A 309 2.20 36.85 0.42
CA GLN A 309 1.18 37.18 -0.58
C GLN A 309 1.82 37.56 -1.93
N GLU A 310 3.01 38.18 -1.94
CA GLU A 310 3.74 38.47 -3.18
C GLU A 310 4.18 37.23 -3.97
N ASN A 311 4.20 36.04 -3.35
CA ASN A 311 4.57 34.79 -3.99
C ASN A 311 3.35 33.90 -4.30
N LEU A 312 2.14 34.39 -4.05
CA LEU A 312 0.90 33.64 -4.25
C LEU A 312 0.08 34.26 -5.38
N MET A 313 -0.61 33.43 -6.16
CA MET A 313 -1.58 33.90 -7.14
C MET A 313 -2.81 32.99 -7.22
N ALA A 314 -4.01 33.56 -7.24
CA ALA A 314 -5.27 32.83 -7.37
C ALA A 314 -5.59 32.57 -8.85
N LEU A 315 -5.64 31.30 -9.25
CA LEU A 315 -5.84 30.87 -10.63
C LEU A 315 -6.99 29.88 -10.78
N CYS A 316 -7.66 29.94 -11.91
CA CYS A 316 -8.57 28.87 -12.35
C CYS A 316 -7.76 27.61 -12.70
N ARG A 317 -8.43 26.46 -12.82
CA ARG A 317 -7.76 25.17 -13.01
C ARG A 317 -6.89 25.13 -14.27
N SER A 318 -7.32 25.76 -15.37
CA SER A 318 -6.57 25.80 -16.63
C SER A 318 -5.32 26.67 -16.50
N CYS A 319 -5.46 27.91 -16.01
CA CYS A 319 -4.33 28.82 -15.79
C CYS A 319 -3.34 28.26 -14.77
N HIS A 320 -3.81 27.63 -13.69
CA HIS A 320 -2.95 27.00 -12.69
C HIS A 320 -2.07 25.91 -13.31
N ARG A 321 -2.67 25.05 -14.15
CA ARG A 321 -1.91 24.01 -14.87
C ARG A 321 -0.88 24.60 -15.81
N THR A 322 -1.22 25.67 -16.52
CA THR A 322 -0.29 26.36 -17.42
C THR A 322 0.88 26.96 -16.61
N ALA A 323 0.60 27.65 -15.51
CA ALA A 323 1.61 28.21 -14.62
C ALA A 323 2.53 27.11 -14.06
N GLU A 324 1.98 26.00 -13.55
CA GLU A 324 2.77 24.84 -13.08
C GLU A 324 3.76 24.31 -14.12
N LEU A 325 3.37 24.25 -15.40
CA LEU A 325 4.22 23.78 -16.46
C LEU A 325 5.41 24.72 -16.69
N TYR A 326 5.17 26.03 -16.79
CA TYR A 326 6.22 27.03 -16.95
C TYR A 326 7.17 27.05 -15.76
N THR A 327 6.61 27.06 -14.55
CA THR A 327 7.41 27.15 -13.33
C THR A 327 8.31 25.93 -13.16
N ARG A 328 7.85 24.73 -13.55
CA ARG A 328 8.67 23.50 -13.52
C ARG A 328 9.80 23.49 -14.55
N GLU A 329 9.61 24.16 -15.68
CA GLU A 329 10.65 24.28 -16.72
C GLU A 329 11.75 25.27 -16.29
N LEU A 330 11.37 26.36 -15.63
CA LEU A 330 12.27 27.46 -15.29
C LEU A 330 12.97 27.31 -13.93
N LEU A 331 12.36 26.62 -12.97
CA LEU A 331 12.86 26.55 -11.60
C LEU A 331 13.18 25.11 -11.19
N HIS A 332 14.45 24.87 -10.86
CA HIS A 332 14.91 23.58 -10.38
C HIS A 332 14.72 23.46 -8.86
N PRO A 333 14.28 22.29 -8.36
CA PRO A 333 14.22 22.02 -6.92
C PRO A 333 15.60 22.19 -6.26
N VAL A 334 15.66 23.01 -5.23
CA VAL A 334 16.84 23.17 -4.36
C VAL A 334 16.72 22.27 -3.13
N LEU A 335 15.49 21.95 -2.73
CA LEU A 335 15.19 20.97 -1.68
C LEU A 335 15.10 19.58 -2.31
N VAL A 336 15.99 18.68 -1.92
CA VAL A 336 16.01 17.28 -2.37
C VAL A 336 15.77 16.35 -1.19
N GLU A 337 14.99 15.28 -1.41
CA GLU A 337 14.85 14.22 -0.41
C GLU A 337 16.18 13.48 -0.29
N GLY A 338 16.84 13.63 0.86
CA GLY A 338 18.05 12.87 1.15
C GLY A 338 17.73 11.38 1.21
N ASP A 339 18.60 10.55 0.66
CA ASP A 339 18.50 9.09 0.75
C ASP A 339 18.44 8.69 2.23
N THR A 340 17.24 8.35 2.71
CA THR A 340 17.03 7.84 4.07
C THR A 340 17.67 6.46 4.18
N HIS A 341 19.00 6.43 4.38
CA HIS A 341 19.66 5.24 4.88
C HIS A 341 19.02 4.90 6.21
N SER A 342 18.32 3.77 6.26
CA SER A 342 17.72 3.29 7.49
C SER A 342 18.85 2.99 8.47
N VAL A 343 19.16 3.94 9.34
CA VAL A 343 19.93 3.68 10.55
C VAL A 343 18.98 2.88 11.44
N ARG A 344 19.03 1.56 11.28
CA ARG A 344 18.50 0.64 12.28
C ARG A 344 19.46 0.71 13.45
N ASP A 345 19.23 1.66 14.34
CA ASP A 345 19.79 1.55 15.69
C ASP A 345 19.17 0.30 16.32
N LYS A 346 20.01 -0.70 16.51
CA LYS A 346 19.71 -1.87 17.33
C LYS A 346 20.05 -1.46 18.76
N THR A 347 19.03 -1.11 19.53
CA THR A 347 19.07 -1.20 21.00
C THR A 347 18.15 -2.31 21.44
#